data_AF-A0A914QZA2-F1
#
_entry.id   AF-A0A914QZA2-F1
#
_cell.length_a   1.000
_cell.length_b   1.000
_cell.length_c   1.000
_cell.angle_alpha   90.00
_cell.angle_beta   90.00
_cell.angle_gamma   90.00
#
_symmetry.space_group_name_H-M   'P 1'
#
loop_
_entity.id
_entity.type
_entity.pdbx_description
1 polymer ?
#
loop_
_entity_poly.entity_id
_entity_poly.type
_entity_poly.pdbx_seq_one_letter_code
_entity_poly.pdbx_strand_id
1 'polypeptide(L)'
;MLIAVLLVTCFLLHTSLGVIVTTSGDPNFPKDYSKKLISTAQLVYPRVAAYFNNPNAPTAINLRYDGNCDTVPSVPNFGSEILFCTKYMSPRPLYYDVITHEIAHVIQGYPKSDPFWLIEGIADFARWKFGVQSDPTWFNLEKFDPNSKYTDGYSPAARFLLWLEPRYSGIIKSLDGVLRKGIYDHVQTWKSLVGKSVDDLWNEYARNPSLTPAPSGDYIVFYEDKYHQGTVNYQSLTGKCSNGLLNFNDRASSVDGKGHCFRIFEGRDCTYSSYIISGDSRNECPAHYDLASCGMDKKASSFSNCDTPLDKNYILFYENKYHKGAVSYQILTDQCSNGLLYFNDRASSVDGKGHCFRIYEGRDCTLGSKIISGDSRNECPGHFDLASCGMDKKASSFKKC
;
A
#
# COMPACT_ATOMS: atom_id res chain seq x y z
N MET A 1 -30.24 -28.43 45.10
CA MET A 1 -30.24 -27.55 43.92
C MET A 1 -29.05 -26.61 44.02
N LEU A 2 -27.91 -26.96 43.40
CA LEU A 2 -26.78 -26.06 43.22
C LEU A 2 -26.52 -26.00 41.72
N ILE A 3 -26.78 -24.85 41.11
CA ILE A 3 -26.50 -24.60 39.69
C ILE A 3 -25.05 -24.11 39.61
N ALA A 4 -24.16 -24.96 39.12
CA ALA A 4 -22.80 -24.57 38.78
C ALA A 4 -22.83 -23.80 37.45
N VAL A 5 -22.54 -22.50 37.50
CA VAL A 5 -22.35 -21.65 36.33
C VAL A 5 -20.99 -21.98 35.74
N LEU A 6 -20.97 -22.68 34.60
CA LEU A 6 -19.79 -22.88 33.78
C LEU A 6 -19.43 -21.56 33.09
N LEU A 7 -18.49 -20.81 33.65
CA LEU A 7 -17.82 -19.71 32.96
C LEU A 7 -16.85 -20.30 31.93
N VAL A 8 -17.31 -20.42 30.68
CA VAL A 8 -16.43 -20.68 29.53
C VAL A 8 -15.68 -19.40 29.24
N THR A 9 -14.48 -19.26 29.80
CA THR A 9 -13.51 -18.26 29.35
C THR A 9 -12.98 -18.71 27.99
N CYS A 10 -13.50 -18.09 26.94
CA CYS A 10 -12.95 -18.17 25.60
C CYS A 10 -11.56 -17.51 25.61
N PHE A 11 -10.52 -18.30 25.89
CA PHE A 11 -9.19 -17.96 25.43
C PHE A 11 -9.20 -18.08 23.91
N LEU A 12 -9.27 -16.94 23.24
CA LEU A 12 -8.79 -16.82 21.87
C LEU A 12 -7.31 -17.23 21.88
N LEU A 13 -7.05 -18.53 21.66
CA LEU A 13 -5.75 -19.03 21.27
C LEU A 13 -5.42 -18.37 19.92
N HIS A 14 -4.72 -17.23 19.97
CA HIS A 14 -3.83 -16.85 18.87
C HIS A 14 -2.73 -17.91 18.84
N THR A 15 -2.97 -19.03 18.16
CA THR A 15 -1.88 -19.90 17.74
C THR A 15 -1.04 -19.06 16.79
N SER A 16 0.14 -18.64 17.23
CA SER A 16 1.07 -17.94 16.36
C SER A 16 1.29 -18.82 15.12
N LEU A 17 1.01 -18.27 13.95
CA LEU A 17 1.24 -18.85 12.62
C LEU A 17 2.75 -18.98 12.34
N GLY A 18 3.54 -19.47 13.29
CA GLY A 18 4.98 -19.65 13.12
C GLY A 18 5.27 -20.96 12.39
N VAL A 19 6.17 -20.92 11.41
CA VAL A 19 6.78 -22.13 10.84
C VAL A 19 7.92 -22.59 11.74
N ILE A 20 8.03 -23.90 11.96
CA ILE A 20 9.21 -24.49 12.62
C ILE A 20 10.33 -24.58 11.58
N VAL A 21 11.47 -23.96 11.85
CA VAL A 21 12.64 -24.00 10.95
C VAL A 21 13.76 -24.80 11.60
N THR A 22 14.18 -25.88 10.94
CA THR A 22 15.38 -26.65 11.32
C THR A 22 16.48 -26.45 10.29
N THR A 23 17.71 -26.83 10.65
CA THR A 23 18.85 -26.82 9.72
C THR A 23 19.57 -28.16 9.75
N SER A 24 20.09 -28.60 8.61
CA SER A 24 20.91 -29.81 8.50
C SER A 24 22.04 -29.64 7.46
N GLY A 25 22.96 -30.59 7.41
CA GLY A 25 24.05 -30.61 6.41
C GLY A 25 25.36 -30.00 6.92
N ASP A 26 26.02 -29.20 6.09
CA ASP A 26 27.37 -28.66 6.33
C ASP A 26 27.45 -27.86 7.65
N PRO A 27 28.15 -28.37 8.69
CA PRO A 27 28.25 -27.70 9.99
C PRO A 27 29.13 -26.44 9.93
N ASN A 28 29.90 -26.25 8.87
CA ASN A 28 30.79 -25.11 8.69
C ASN A 28 30.12 -23.93 7.96
N PHE A 29 28.86 -24.07 7.54
CA PHE A 29 28.13 -22.97 6.92
C PHE A 29 28.09 -21.76 7.87
N PRO A 30 28.40 -20.53 7.41
CA PRO A 30 28.53 -19.37 8.30
C PRO A 30 27.29 -19.15 9.16
N LYS A 31 27.46 -19.25 10.50
CA LYS A 31 26.35 -19.21 11.47
C LYS A 31 25.51 -17.94 11.35
N ASP A 32 26.13 -16.80 11.07
CA ASP A 32 25.41 -15.54 10.94
C ASP A 32 24.60 -15.47 9.64
N TYR A 33 25.07 -16.10 8.56
CA TYR A 33 24.28 -16.26 7.34
C TYR A 33 23.09 -17.20 7.59
N SER A 34 23.32 -18.34 8.25
CA SER A 34 22.25 -19.26 8.65
C SER A 34 21.19 -18.56 9.50
N LYS A 35 21.58 -17.72 10.46
CA LYS A 35 20.64 -16.94 11.27
C LYS A 35 19.78 -16.00 10.41
N LYS A 36 20.37 -15.33 9.41
CA LYS A 36 19.62 -14.46 8.48
C LYS A 36 18.62 -15.24 7.63
N LEU A 37 18.99 -16.43 7.15
CA LEU A 37 18.06 -17.31 6.44
C LEU A 37 16.89 -17.73 7.34
N ILE A 38 17.18 -18.20 8.56
CA ILE A 38 16.15 -18.63 9.52
C ILE A 38 15.21 -17.47 9.88
N SER A 39 15.75 -16.30 10.23
CA SER A 39 14.92 -15.15 10.62
C SER A 39 14.08 -14.64 9.46
N THR A 40 14.64 -14.64 8.24
CA THR A 40 13.89 -14.33 7.02
C THR A 40 12.76 -15.32 6.84
N ALA A 41 13.04 -16.63 6.87
CA ALA A 41 12.03 -17.66 6.70
C ALA A 41 10.86 -17.53 7.69
N GLN A 42 11.17 -17.35 8.97
CA GLN A 42 10.16 -17.18 10.02
C GLN A 42 9.28 -15.93 9.80
N LEU A 43 9.82 -14.89 9.17
CA LEU A 43 9.11 -13.67 8.86
C LEU A 43 8.22 -13.80 7.60
N VAL A 44 8.75 -14.37 6.52
CA VAL A 44 8.02 -14.43 5.23
C VAL A 44 7.07 -15.60 5.13
N TYR A 45 7.40 -16.78 5.68
CA TYR A 45 6.56 -17.98 5.58
C TYR A 45 5.08 -17.73 5.91
N PRO A 46 4.71 -17.17 7.09
CA PRO A 46 3.30 -16.91 7.39
C PRO A 46 2.60 -15.99 6.39
N ARG A 47 3.33 -15.02 5.82
CA ARG A 47 2.76 -14.05 4.85
C ARG A 47 2.49 -14.71 3.51
N VAL A 48 3.44 -15.51 3.02
CA VAL A 48 3.31 -16.28 1.77
C VAL A 48 2.19 -17.32 1.93
N ALA A 49 2.20 -18.09 3.02
CA ALA A 49 1.18 -19.08 3.33
C ALA A 49 -0.23 -18.46 3.40
N ALA A 50 -0.37 -17.33 4.08
CA ALA A 50 -1.65 -16.62 4.17
C ALA A 50 -2.15 -16.09 2.81
N TYR A 51 -1.25 -15.62 1.94
CA TYR A 51 -1.63 -15.10 0.62
C TYR A 51 -2.16 -16.20 -0.31
N PHE A 52 -1.46 -17.33 -0.41
CA PHE A 52 -1.87 -18.45 -1.26
C PHE A 52 -2.94 -19.34 -0.62
N ASN A 53 -3.10 -19.25 0.70
CA ASN A 53 -4.09 -19.98 1.49
C ASN A 53 -4.08 -21.48 1.17
N ASN A 54 -2.89 -22.09 1.16
CA ASN A 54 -2.75 -23.52 0.94
C ASN A 54 -2.93 -24.28 2.26
N PRO A 55 -4.03 -25.05 2.44
CA PRO A 55 -4.24 -25.81 3.68
C PRO A 55 -3.24 -26.94 3.87
N ASN A 56 -2.54 -27.36 2.82
CA ASN A 56 -1.54 -28.42 2.85
C ASN A 56 -0.10 -27.88 3.04
N ALA A 57 0.06 -26.57 3.27
CA ALA A 57 1.37 -25.96 3.51
C ALA A 57 2.05 -26.59 4.75
N PRO A 58 3.32 -27.03 4.65
CA PRO A 58 4.04 -27.65 5.76
C PRO A 58 4.21 -26.73 6.98
N THR A 59 3.88 -27.18 8.19
CA THR A 59 4.11 -26.37 9.41
C THR A 59 5.58 -26.36 9.87
N ALA A 60 6.44 -27.14 9.22
CA ALA A 60 7.86 -27.20 9.47
C ALA A 60 8.65 -27.30 8.16
N ILE A 61 9.79 -26.63 8.10
CA ILE A 61 10.74 -26.67 6.98
C ILE A 61 12.17 -26.94 7.47
N ASN A 62 12.98 -27.55 6.61
CA ASN A 62 14.38 -27.81 6.88
C ASN A 62 15.27 -27.06 5.88
N LEU A 63 16.22 -26.25 6.36
CA LEU A 63 17.24 -25.62 5.54
C LEU A 63 18.46 -26.55 5.49
N ARG A 64 18.67 -27.24 4.38
CA ARG A 64 19.79 -28.15 4.19
C ARG A 64 20.94 -27.42 3.51
N TYR A 65 22.10 -27.37 4.17
CA TYR A 65 23.33 -26.78 3.64
C TYR A 65 24.20 -27.87 3.01
N ASP A 66 24.55 -27.74 1.74
CA ASP A 66 25.38 -28.72 1.04
C ASP A 66 26.64 -28.06 0.45
N GLY A 67 27.79 -28.41 1.00
CA GLY A 67 29.11 -27.91 0.55
C GLY A 67 29.65 -28.56 -0.71
N ASN A 68 28.99 -29.61 -1.20
CA ASN A 68 29.44 -30.32 -2.40
C ASN A 68 28.76 -29.83 -3.68
N CYS A 69 27.68 -29.03 -3.59
CA CYS A 69 26.98 -28.48 -4.75
C CYS A 69 27.28 -26.99 -4.98
N ASP A 70 27.00 -26.53 -6.20
CA ASP A 70 27.26 -25.17 -6.67
C ASP A 70 26.14 -24.67 -7.62
N THR A 71 24.89 -24.95 -7.26
CA THR A 71 23.70 -24.48 -8.00
C THR A 71 22.94 -23.46 -7.16
N VAL A 72 21.99 -22.77 -7.80
CA VAL A 72 21.00 -21.96 -7.08
C VAL A 72 20.27 -22.79 -6.02
N PRO A 73 19.75 -22.16 -4.95
CA PRO A 73 18.85 -22.82 -4.02
C PRO A 73 17.67 -23.47 -4.73
N SER A 74 17.11 -24.49 -4.09
CA SER A 74 15.96 -25.22 -4.66
C SER A 74 15.13 -25.90 -3.57
N VAL A 75 13.88 -26.22 -3.91
CA VAL A 75 13.01 -27.09 -3.12
C VAL A 75 12.84 -28.43 -3.84
N PRO A 76 13.60 -29.47 -3.47
CA PRO A 76 13.46 -30.78 -4.10
C PRO A 76 12.01 -31.31 -3.98
N ASN A 77 11.44 -31.69 -5.13
CA ASN A 77 10.09 -32.27 -5.24
C ASN A 77 8.97 -31.42 -4.61
N PHE A 78 9.13 -30.09 -4.51
CA PHE A 78 8.18 -29.21 -3.80
C PHE A 78 7.87 -29.68 -2.36
N GLY A 79 8.85 -30.29 -1.70
CA GLY A 79 8.75 -30.74 -0.31
C GLY A 79 8.94 -29.62 0.72
N SER A 80 9.29 -30.01 1.95
CA SER A 80 9.59 -29.08 3.04
C SER A 80 11.08 -28.85 3.28
N GLU A 81 11.95 -29.43 2.46
CA GLU A 81 13.40 -29.18 2.48
C GLU A 81 13.77 -28.10 1.46
N ILE A 82 14.53 -27.10 1.91
CA ILE A 82 15.14 -26.09 1.05
C ILE A 82 16.65 -26.36 1.02
N LEU A 83 17.18 -26.69 -0.15
CA LEU A 83 18.59 -26.95 -0.37
C LEU A 83 19.35 -25.66 -0.69
N PHE A 84 20.39 -25.37 0.07
CA PHE A 84 21.32 -24.27 -0.17
C PHE A 84 22.72 -24.82 -0.47
N CYS A 85 23.19 -24.60 -1.70
CA CYS A 85 24.55 -24.94 -2.09
C CYS A 85 25.55 -23.92 -1.56
N THR A 86 26.37 -24.30 -0.59
CA THR A 86 27.18 -23.32 0.14
C THR A 86 28.25 -22.66 -0.74
N LYS A 87 28.77 -23.34 -1.76
CA LYS A 87 29.67 -22.76 -2.78
C LYS A 87 29.00 -21.62 -3.57
N TYR A 88 27.74 -21.81 -3.98
CA TYR A 88 26.97 -20.80 -4.68
C TYR A 88 26.65 -19.60 -3.77
N MET A 89 26.35 -19.86 -2.50
CA MET A 89 25.96 -18.82 -1.54
C MET A 89 27.16 -17.99 -1.05
N SER A 90 28.34 -18.60 -0.92
CA SER A 90 29.53 -18.00 -0.29
C SER A 90 29.95 -16.63 -0.87
N PRO A 91 30.02 -16.42 -2.20
CA PRO A 91 30.37 -15.12 -2.76
C PRO A 91 29.21 -14.09 -2.74
N ARG A 92 28.04 -14.42 -2.16
CA ARG A 92 26.83 -13.59 -2.23
C ARG A 92 26.26 -13.31 -0.82
N PRO A 93 26.91 -12.46 0.00
CA PRO A 93 26.55 -12.22 1.41
C PRO A 93 25.13 -11.65 1.65
N LEU A 94 24.48 -11.12 0.62
CA LEU A 94 23.13 -10.55 0.65
C LEU A 94 22.06 -11.48 0.01
N TYR A 95 22.45 -12.66 -0.49
CA TYR A 95 21.57 -13.62 -1.19
C TYR A 95 20.67 -14.45 -0.29
N TYR A 96 20.38 -13.98 0.92
CA TYR A 96 19.51 -14.71 1.83
C TYR A 96 18.02 -14.48 1.55
N ASP A 97 17.64 -13.37 0.91
CA ASP A 97 16.23 -13.11 0.52
C ASP A 97 15.69 -14.11 -0.52
N VAL A 98 16.56 -14.82 -1.25
CA VAL A 98 16.17 -15.92 -2.15
C VAL A 98 15.31 -16.97 -1.44
N ILE A 99 15.45 -17.13 -0.12
CA ILE A 99 14.61 -18.05 0.64
C ILE A 99 13.12 -17.71 0.54
N THR A 100 12.73 -16.48 0.22
CA THR A 100 11.33 -16.13 -0.03
C THR A 100 10.80 -16.80 -1.30
N HIS A 101 11.64 -16.90 -2.36
CA HIS A 101 11.33 -17.64 -3.57
C HIS A 101 11.21 -19.14 -3.25
N GLU A 102 12.17 -19.70 -2.52
CA GLU A 102 12.11 -21.12 -2.13
C GLU A 102 10.90 -21.44 -1.24
N ILE A 103 10.56 -20.56 -0.30
CA ILE A 103 9.35 -20.68 0.52
C ILE A 103 8.10 -20.68 -0.36
N ALA A 104 8.07 -19.89 -1.43
CA ALA A 104 6.96 -19.97 -2.38
C ALA A 104 6.84 -21.37 -2.96
N HIS A 105 7.92 -22.03 -3.38
CA HIS A 105 7.88 -23.43 -3.82
C HIS A 105 7.41 -24.42 -2.75
N VAL A 106 7.82 -24.24 -1.49
CA VAL A 106 7.32 -25.05 -0.36
C VAL A 106 5.79 -24.87 -0.21
N ILE A 107 5.29 -23.64 -0.32
CA ILE A 107 3.86 -23.33 -0.22
C ILE A 107 3.09 -23.81 -1.45
N GLN A 108 3.69 -23.73 -2.64
CA GLN A 108 3.12 -24.23 -3.88
C GLN A 108 2.86 -25.73 -3.75
N GLY A 109 3.83 -26.54 -3.33
CA GLY A 109 3.62 -27.98 -3.12
C GLY A 109 3.04 -28.68 -4.37
N TYR A 110 3.41 -28.21 -5.57
CA TYR A 110 2.78 -28.64 -6.80
C TYR A 110 3.08 -30.12 -7.10
N PRO A 111 2.10 -30.88 -7.63
CA PRO A 111 2.31 -32.30 -7.96
C PRO A 111 3.17 -32.51 -9.21
N LYS A 112 3.42 -31.45 -9.99
CA LYS A 112 4.15 -31.48 -11.27
C LYS A 112 4.99 -30.21 -11.42
N SER A 113 6.17 -30.35 -12.03
CA SER A 113 7.05 -29.23 -12.41
C SER A 113 6.70 -28.65 -13.79
N ASP A 114 5.41 -28.49 -14.10
CA ASP A 114 4.93 -28.02 -15.42
C ASP A 114 3.68 -27.12 -15.29
N PRO A 115 3.64 -25.95 -15.97
CA PRO A 115 4.70 -25.35 -16.77
C PRO A 115 5.70 -24.59 -15.91
N PHE A 116 6.99 -24.92 -16.12
CA PHE A 116 8.14 -24.34 -15.42
C PHE A 116 8.05 -22.82 -15.28
N TRP A 117 7.78 -22.12 -16.39
CA TRP A 117 7.77 -20.66 -16.41
C TRP A 117 6.79 -20.04 -15.42
N LEU A 118 5.62 -20.66 -15.24
CA LEU A 118 4.57 -20.15 -14.37
C LEU A 118 4.88 -20.46 -12.91
N ILE A 119 5.48 -21.63 -12.66
CA ILE A 119 5.94 -22.06 -11.33
C ILE A 119 6.98 -21.08 -10.80
N GLU A 120 8.02 -20.83 -11.58
CA GLU A 120 9.09 -19.87 -11.24
C GLU A 120 8.57 -18.43 -11.18
N GLY A 121 7.70 -18.04 -12.11
CA GLY A 121 7.11 -16.70 -12.14
C GLY A 121 6.26 -16.40 -10.89
N ILE A 122 5.48 -17.37 -10.39
CA ILE A 122 4.74 -17.22 -9.14
C ILE A 122 5.69 -17.11 -7.94
N ALA A 123 6.80 -17.86 -7.94
CA ALA A 123 7.80 -17.82 -6.88
C ALA A 123 8.54 -16.47 -6.82
N ASP A 124 8.95 -15.94 -7.98
CA ASP A 124 9.56 -14.60 -8.06
C ASP A 124 8.56 -13.47 -7.77
N PHE A 125 7.28 -13.63 -8.11
CA PHE A 125 6.23 -12.70 -7.66
C PHE A 125 6.11 -12.68 -6.13
N ALA A 126 6.13 -13.86 -5.49
CA ALA A 126 6.09 -13.95 -4.03
C ALA A 126 7.34 -13.32 -3.40
N ARG A 127 8.52 -13.55 -3.98
CA ARG A 127 9.76 -12.88 -3.58
C ARG A 127 9.68 -11.37 -3.70
N TRP A 128 9.19 -10.85 -4.83
CA TRP A 128 8.98 -9.41 -5.02
C TRP A 128 8.01 -8.83 -3.98
N LYS A 129 6.92 -9.54 -3.68
CA LYS A 129 5.85 -9.06 -2.80
C LYS A 129 6.16 -9.15 -1.32
N PHE A 130 6.85 -10.20 -0.89
CA PHE A 130 7.03 -10.52 0.53
C PHE A 130 8.49 -10.45 0.98
N GLY A 131 9.44 -10.41 0.04
CA GLY A 131 10.87 -10.40 0.32
C GLY A 131 11.26 -9.29 1.28
N VAL A 132 12.21 -9.58 2.15
CA VAL A 132 12.73 -8.63 3.13
C VAL A 132 13.93 -7.96 2.50
N GLN A 133 13.69 -6.75 1.98
CA GLN A 133 14.72 -5.92 1.38
C GLN A 133 15.85 -5.68 2.37
N SER A 134 17.04 -6.18 2.03
CA SER A 134 18.28 -5.86 2.72
C SER A 134 19.07 -4.74 2.03
N ASP A 135 18.80 -4.53 0.73
CA ASP A 135 19.37 -3.49 -0.11
C ASP A 135 18.42 -3.26 -1.33
N PRO A 136 18.02 -2.01 -1.64
CA PRO A 136 17.15 -1.71 -2.79
C PRO A 136 17.76 -2.03 -4.17
N THR A 137 19.05 -2.37 -4.26
CA THR A 137 19.72 -2.82 -5.49
C THR A 137 19.69 -4.35 -5.71
N TRP A 138 19.19 -5.10 -4.73
CA TRP A 138 19.42 -6.54 -4.62
C TRP A 138 18.49 -7.43 -5.47
N PHE A 139 17.19 -7.24 -5.35
CA PHE A 139 16.20 -7.95 -6.15
C PHE A 139 15.07 -6.99 -6.47
N ASN A 140 14.95 -6.68 -7.75
CA ASN A 140 13.83 -5.96 -8.30
C ASN A 140 13.39 -6.73 -9.54
N LEU A 141 12.10 -6.72 -9.84
CA LEU A 141 11.66 -7.24 -11.13
C LEU A 141 12.30 -6.38 -12.21
N GLU A 142 13.00 -7.03 -13.12
CA GLU A 142 13.71 -6.38 -14.22
C GLU A 142 12.76 -5.44 -14.99
N LYS A 143 13.31 -4.44 -15.67
CA LYS A 143 12.48 -3.68 -16.62
C LYS A 143 12.04 -4.61 -17.74
N PHE A 144 10.94 -4.27 -18.40
CA PHE A 144 10.53 -5.02 -19.58
C PHE A 144 11.65 -5.00 -20.63
N ASP A 145 12.03 -6.18 -21.10
CA ASP A 145 12.96 -6.40 -22.19
C ASP A 145 12.18 -6.97 -23.40
N PRO A 146 12.17 -6.30 -24.55
CA PRO A 146 11.55 -6.79 -25.78
C PRO A 146 12.07 -8.16 -26.27
N ASN A 147 13.25 -8.59 -25.82
CA ASN A 147 13.83 -9.89 -26.19
C ASN A 147 13.40 -11.03 -25.26
N SER A 148 12.84 -10.72 -24.08
CA SER A 148 12.37 -11.72 -23.12
C SER A 148 10.97 -12.23 -23.47
N LYS A 149 10.61 -13.37 -22.90
CA LYS A 149 9.29 -14.00 -23.01
C LYS A 149 8.79 -14.44 -21.64
N TYR A 150 7.47 -14.60 -21.47
CA TYR A 150 6.94 -15.17 -20.22
C TYR A 150 7.47 -16.59 -19.98
N THR A 151 7.80 -17.33 -21.04
CA THR A 151 8.35 -18.69 -20.96
C THR A 151 9.74 -18.76 -20.34
N ASP A 152 10.43 -17.63 -20.19
CA ASP A 152 11.75 -17.56 -19.55
C ASP A 152 11.65 -17.78 -18.02
N GLY A 153 10.42 -17.75 -17.47
CA GLY A 153 10.19 -17.94 -16.04
C GLY A 153 10.64 -16.74 -15.21
N TYR A 154 10.94 -16.99 -13.93
CA TYR A 154 11.57 -16.04 -13.01
C TYR A 154 11.02 -14.60 -13.13
N SER A 155 11.90 -13.60 -13.19
CA SER A 155 11.56 -12.19 -13.21
C SER A 155 10.75 -11.76 -14.45
N PRO A 156 11.04 -12.21 -15.69
CA PRO A 156 10.18 -11.95 -16.85
C PRO A 156 8.73 -12.41 -16.63
N ALA A 157 8.53 -13.65 -16.16
CA ALA A 157 7.21 -14.19 -15.87
C ALA A 157 6.54 -13.47 -14.70
N ALA A 158 7.26 -13.26 -13.60
CA ALA A 158 6.75 -12.59 -12.41
C ALA A 158 6.28 -11.16 -12.70
N ARG A 159 7.02 -10.41 -13.53
CA ARG A 159 6.63 -9.06 -13.97
C ARG A 159 5.36 -9.08 -14.80
N PHE A 160 5.23 -10.04 -15.71
CA PHE A 160 4.01 -10.21 -16.49
C PHE A 160 2.81 -10.61 -15.61
N LEU A 161 2.99 -11.51 -14.65
CA LEU A 161 1.96 -11.86 -13.66
C LEU A 161 1.55 -10.64 -12.83
N LEU A 162 2.52 -9.82 -12.41
CA LEU A 162 2.27 -8.58 -11.70
C LEU A 162 1.48 -7.57 -12.55
N TRP A 163 1.74 -7.51 -13.86
CA TRP A 163 0.96 -6.72 -14.81
C TRP A 163 -0.49 -7.23 -14.97
N LEU A 164 -0.69 -8.55 -14.88
CA LEU A 164 -2.02 -9.17 -14.99
C LEU A 164 -2.87 -8.95 -13.74
N GLU A 165 -2.31 -9.03 -12.53
CA GLU A 165 -3.06 -8.97 -11.26
C GLU A 165 -4.05 -7.77 -11.14
N PRO A 166 -3.70 -6.51 -11.48
CA PRO A 166 -4.67 -5.41 -11.43
C PRO A 166 -5.72 -5.46 -12.55
N ARG A 167 -5.46 -6.17 -13.65
CA ARG A 167 -6.37 -6.31 -14.81
C ARG A 167 -7.34 -7.48 -14.63
N TYR A 168 -6.90 -8.52 -13.90
CA TYR A 168 -7.64 -9.72 -13.60
C TYR A 168 -7.41 -10.07 -12.12
N SER A 169 -8.20 -9.45 -11.26
CA SER A 169 -7.99 -9.55 -9.80
C SER A 169 -7.98 -10.99 -9.31
N GLY A 170 -6.92 -11.38 -8.60
CA GLY A 170 -6.75 -12.71 -8.03
C GLY A 170 -6.23 -13.76 -9.01
N ILE A 171 -5.87 -13.38 -10.24
CA ILE A 171 -5.35 -14.31 -11.26
C ILE A 171 -4.17 -15.14 -10.75
N ILE A 172 -3.25 -14.54 -9.97
CA ILE A 172 -2.09 -15.27 -9.43
C ILE A 172 -2.52 -16.40 -8.50
N LYS A 173 -3.48 -16.14 -7.59
CA LYS A 173 -4.02 -17.16 -6.68
C LYS A 173 -4.82 -18.22 -7.42
N SER A 174 -5.54 -17.83 -8.48
CA SER A 174 -6.25 -18.78 -9.33
C SER A 174 -5.30 -19.72 -10.09
N LEU A 175 -4.21 -19.17 -10.63
CA LEU A 175 -3.15 -19.93 -11.32
C LEU A 175 -2.42 -20.89 -10.36
N ASP A 176 -2.02 -20.42 -9.19
CA ASP A 176 -1.49 -21.28 -8.12
C ASP A 176 -2.48 -22.41 -7.76
N GLY A 177 -3.77 -22.08 -7.60
CA GLY A 177 -4.80 -23.05 -7.24
C GLY A 177 -5.02 -24.16 -8.27
N VAL A 178 -4.93 -23.86 -9.57
CA VAL A 178 -5.04 -24.89 -10.63
C VAL A 178 -3.77 -25.74 -10.73
N LEU A 179 -2.60 -25.15 -10.50
CA LEU A 179 -1.32 -25.87 -10.46
C LEU A 179 -1.26 -26.83 -9.27
N ARG A 180 -1.66 -26.39 -8.08
CA ARG A 180 -1.78 -27.26 -6.88
C ARG A 180 -2.69 -28.45 -7.10
N LYS A 181 -3.78 -28.26 -7.82
CA LYS A 181 -4.74 -29.33 -8.16
C LYS A 181 -4.23 -30.24 -9.28
N GLY A 182 -3.14 -29.89 -9.97
CA GLY A 182 -2.60 -30.64 -11.10
C GLY A 182 -3.51 -30.64 -12.33
N ILE A 183 -4.41 -29.66 -12.45
CA ILE A 183 -5.42 -29.54 -13.52
C ILE A 183 -5.15 -28.38 -14.47
N TYR A 184 -3.96 -27.80 -14.43
CA TYR A 184 -3.58 -26.74 -15.35
C TYR A 184 -3.60 -27.27 -16.79
N ASP A 185 -4.30 -26.55 -17.67
CA ASP A 185 -4.31 -26.77 -19.11
C ASP A 185 -4.00 -25.44 -19.81
N HIS A 186 -2.98 -25.45 -20.68
CA HIS A 186 -2.45 -24.23 -21.29
C HIS A 186 -3.49 -23.39 -22.03
N VAL A 187 -4.51 -24.00 -22.64
CA VAL A 187 -5.52 -23.25 -23.40
C VAL A 187 -6.74 -22.96 -22.54
N GLN A 188 -7.29 -23.98 -21.89
CA GLN A 188 -8.55 -23.87 -21.15
C GLN A 188 -8.41 -23.08 -19.85
N THR A 189 -7.27 -23.16 -19.16
CA THR A 189 -7.05 -22.37 -17.93
C THR A 189 -7.09 -20.88 -18.26
N TRP A 190 -6.32 -20.41 -19.25
CA TRP A 190 -6.30 -18.99 -19.61
C TRP A 190 -7.62 -18.52 -20.21
N LYS A 191 -8.23 -19.32 -21.08
CA LYS A 191 -9.55 -19.00 -21.63
C LYS A 191 -10.63 -18.89 -20.54
N SER A 192 -10.61 -19.76 -19.53
CA SER A 192 -11.60 -19.73 -18.45
C SER A 192 -11.37 -18.61 -17.44
N LEU A 193 -10.12 -18.26 -17.13
CA LEU A 193 -9.80 -17.22 -16.17
C LEU A 193 -9.91 -15.81 -16.75
N VAL A 194 -9.52 -15.61 -18.02
CA VAL A 194 -9.39 -14.26 -18.61
C VAL A 194 -9.93 -14.12 -20.03
N GLY A 195 -10.44 -15.20 -20.64
CA GLY A 195 -11.06 -15.16 -21.97
C GLY A 195 -10.08 -15.00 -23.14
N LYS A 196 -8.77 -14.99 -22.89
CA LYS A 196 -7.70 -14.78 -23.89
C LYS A 196 -6.64 -15.86 -23.77
N SER A 197 -5.83 -16.04 -24.83
CA SER A 197 -4.62 -16.86 -24.75
C SER A 197 -3.52 -16.13 -23.98
N VAL A 198 -2.60 -16.86 -23.35
CA VAL A 198 -1.44 -16.26 -22.67
C VAL A 198 -0.52 -15.51 -23.65
N ASP A 199 -0.43 -15.96 -24.90
CA ASP A 199 0.34 -15.28 -25.96
C ASP A 199 -0.26 -13.91 -26.31
N ASP A 200 -1.59 -13.81 -26.41
CA ASP A 200 -2.27 -12.53 -26.66
C ASP A 200 -2.04 -11.55 -25.50
N LEU A 201 -2.13 -12.05 -24.26
CA LEU A 201 -1.86 -11.26 -23.05
C LEU A 201 -0.40 -10.78 -23.00
N TRP A 202 0.56 -11.64 -23.36
CA TRP A 202 1.96 -11.24 -23.44
C TRP A 202 2.18 -10.16 -24.50
N ASN A 203 1.55 -10.29 -25.67
CA ASN A 203 1.62 -9.28 -26.71
C ASN A 203 0.99 -7.94 -26.27
N GLU A 204 -0.08 -7.97 -25.47
CA GLU A 204 -0.67 -6.77 -24.85
C GLU A 204 0.26 -6.15 -23.81
N TYR A 205 0.89 -6.99 -22.98
CA TYR A 205 1.90 -6.57 -22.02
C TYR A 205 3.10 -5.93 -22.71
N ALA A 206 3.64 -6.53 -23.77
CA ALA A 206 4.77 -6.01 -24.54
C ALA A 206 4.47 -4.64 -25.17
N ARG A 207 3.21 -4.40 -25.58
CA ARG A 207 2.76 -3.10 -26.10
C ARG A 207 2.59 -2.04 -25.02
N ASN A 208 2.28 -2.43 -23.80
CA ASN A 208 2.10 -1.52 -22.67
C ASN A 208 2.64 -2.15 -21.36
N PRO A 209 3.97 -2.18 -21.19
CA PRO A 209 4.62 -2.95 -20.11
C PRO A 209 4.60 -2.23 -18.75
N SER A 210 3.83 -1.14 -18.65
CA SER A 210 3.59 -0.44 -17.39
C SER A 210 2.85 -1.36 -16.44
N LEU A 211 3.53 -1.77 -15.35
CA LEU A 211 2.97 -2.62 -14.30
C LEU A 211 1.69 -2.06 -13.71
N THR A 212 1.53 -0.76 -13.81
CA THR A 212 0.31 -0.07 -13.55
C THR A 212 -0.36 0.37 -14.85
N PRO A 213 -1.57 -0.13 -15.16
CA PRO A 213 -2.36 0.46 -16.21
C PRO A 213 -2.70 1.90 -15.81
N ALA A 214 -2.25 2.87 -16.59
CA ALA A 214 -2.89 4.18 -16.58
C ALA A 214 -4.35 3.99 -17.01
N PRO A 215 -5.34 4.44 -16.22
CA PRO A 215 -6.72 4.45 -16.66
C PRO A 215 -6.87 5.21 -17.98
N SER A 216 -7.81 4.78 -18.82
CA SER A 216 -8.25 5.61 -19.95
C SER A 216 -9.07 6.79 -19.43
N GLY A 217 -8.72 8.01 -19.83
CA GLY A 217 -9.36 9.24 -19.35
C GLY A 217 -8.49 10.00 -18.35
N ASP A 218 -9.10 10.89 -17.55
CA ASP A 218 -8.40 11.61 -16.49
C ASP A 218 -8.09 10.69 -15.30
N TYR A 219 -6.88 10.77 -14.79
CA TYR A 219 -6.46 9.98 -13.65
C TYR A 219 -5.42 10.71 -12.80
N ILE A 220 -5.36 10.29 -11.54
CA ILE A 220 -4.28 10.62 -10.61
C ILE A 220 -3.51 9.34 -10.28
N VAL A 221 -2.20 9.47 -10.15
CA VAL A 221 -1.26 8.42 -9.77
C VAL A 221 -0.68 8.77 -8.42
N PHE A 222 -0.70 7.79 -7.51
CA PHE A 222 -0.09 7.86 -6.21
C PHE A 222 1.13 6.96 -6.16
N TYR A 223 2.17 7.44 -5.48
CA TYR A 223 3.43 6.75 -5.32
C TYR A 223 3.72 6.59 -3.82
N GLU A 224 4.13 5.39 -3.44
CA GLU A 224 4.53 5.06 -2.06
C GLU A 224 5.64 5.99 -1.57
N ASP A 225 6.62 6.26 -2.43
CA ASP A 225 7.82 7.04 -2.14
C ASP A 225 7.78 8.43 -2.77
N LYS A 226 8.74 9.28 -2.36
CA LYS A 226 8.97 10.58 -2.97
C LYS A 226 9.51 10.41 -4.40
N TYR A 227 9.46 11.48 -5.17
CA TYR A 227 9.97 11.60 -6.53
C TYR A 227 9.34 10.63 -7.54
N HIS A 228 8.07 10.29 -7.34
CA HIS A 228 7.31 9.38 -8.18
C HIS A 228 7.94 7.97 -8.25
N GLN A 229 8.41 7.46 -7.12
CA GLN A 229 9.06 6.16 -6.99
C GLN A 229 8.27 5.17 -6.12
N GLY A 230 8.72 3.91 -6.11
CA GLY A 230 8.13 2.86 -5.29
C GLY A 230 6.85 2.29 -5.89
N THR A 231 6.01 1.71 -5.04
CA THR A 231 4.72 1.15 -5.45
C THR A 231 3.80 2.24 -5.96
N VAL A 232 3.12 1.96 -7.06
CA VAL A 232 2.26 2.90 -7.79
C VAL A 232 0.80 2.48 -7.73
N ASN A 233 -0.10 3.45 -7.57
CA ASN A 233 -1.54 3.23 -7.53
C ASN A 233 -2.25 4.28 -8.38
N TYR A 234 -3.03 3.83 -9.36
CA TYR A 234 -3.73 4.70 -10.29
C TYR A 234 -5.20 4.77 -9.91
N GLN A 235 -5.76 5.97 -9.98
CA GLN A 235 -7.14 6.22 -9.62
C GLN A 235 -7.81 7.06 -10.69
N SER A 236 -8.93 6.57 -11.21
CA SER A 236 -9.79 7.29 -12.13
C SER A 236 -10.66 8.30 -11.39
N LEU A 237 -11.09 9.36 -12.08
CA LEU A 237 -12.13 10.25 -11.56
C LEU A 237 -13.45 9.48 -11.35
N THR A 238 -13.92 9.40 -10.12
CA THR A 238 -15.24 8.81 -9.77
C THR A 238 -16.29 9.88 -9.47
N GLY A 239 -15.89 11.16 -9.42
CA GLY A 239 -16.77 12.29 -9.05
C GLY A 239 -17.14 12.33 -7.56
N LYS A 240 -16.62 11.40 -6.75
CA LYS A 240 -16.89 11.28 -5.31
C LYS A 240 -15.58 11.14 -4.53
N CYS A 241 -15.65 11.49 -3.24
CA CYS A 241 -14.58 11.18 -2.31
C CYS A 241 -14.28 9.67 -2.32
N SER A 242 -13.01 9.33 -2.50
CA SER A 242 -12.54 7.96 -2.58
C SER A 242 -11.38 7.77 -1.62
N ASN A 243 -11.48 6.78 -0.73
CA ASN A 243 -10.32 6.18 -0.11
C ASN A 243 -9.61 5.38 -1.17
N GLY A 244 -8.29 5.43 -1.24
CA GLY A 244 -7.70 4.68 -2.32
C GLY A 244 -6.21 4.61 -2.26
N LEU A 245 -5.70 3.79 -1.36
CA LEU A 245 -4.31 3.33 -1.36
C LEU A 245 -4.21 1.96 -0.65
N LEU A 246 -5.09 1.00 -1.01
CA LEU A 246 -5.14 -0.35 -0.38
C LEU A 246 -3.81 -1.12 -0.49
N ASN A 247 -2.96 -0.73 -1.42
CA ASN A 247 -1.57 -1.16 -1.50
C ASN A 247 -0.73 -0.08 -0.79
N PHE A 248 0.25 -0.45 0.03
CA PHE A 248 1.14 0.43 0.84
C PHE A 248 0.52 1.20 2.04
N ASN A 249 -0.35 0.56 2.84
CA ASN A 249 -0.88 1.08 4.12
C ASN A 249 -1.70 2.38 4.02
N ASP A 250 -2.30 2.65 2.87
CA ASP A 250 -3.08 3.84 2.59
C ASP A 250 -2.31 5.19 2.65
N ARG A 251 -1.02 5.21 2.29
CA ARG A 251 -0.12 6.37 2.51
C ARG A 251 0.83 6.68 1.34
N ALA A 252 0.51 7.66 0.49
CA ALA A 252 1.35 8.07 -0.65
C ALA A 252 2.22 9.29 -0.35
N SER A 253 3.48 9.27 -0.77
CA SER A 253 4.44 10.37 -0.53
C SER A 253 4.63 11.31 -1.72
N SER A 254 4.22 10.88 -2.92
CA SER A 254 4.17 11.73 -4.10
C SER A 254 2.98 11.36 -4.99
N VAL A 255 2.55 12.31 -5.82
CA VAL A 255 1.44 12.14 -6.77
C VAL A 255 1.75 12.78 -8.11
N ASP A 256 1.17 12.24 -9.16
CA ASP A 256 1.18 12.84 -10.49
C ASP A 256 -0.23 12.75 -11.10
N GLY A 257 -0.66 13.79 -11.80
CA GLY A 257 -2.00 13.87 -12.37
C GLY A 257 -1.92 14.05 -13.87
N LYS A 258 -2.68 13.26 -14.63
CA LYS A 258 -2.89 13.51 -16.06
C LYS A 258 -4.35 13.84 -16.29
N GLY A 259 -4.60 15.07 -16.75
CA GLY A 259 -5.95 15.57 -17.02
C GLY A 259 -6.44 16.63 -16.02
N HIS A 260 -7.74 16.61 -15.73
CA HIS A 260 -8.46 17.56 -14.86
C HIS A 260 -7.89 17.70 -13.41
N CYS A 261 -8.51 18.58 -12.62
CA CYS A 261 -8.10 18.97 -11.27
C CYS A 261 -8.50 17.93 -10.20
N PHE A 262 -7.53 17.53 -9.35
CA PHE A 262 -7.73 16.63 -8.22
C PHE A 262 -7.52 17.33 -6.87
N ARG A 263 -8.25 16.91 -5.84
CA ARG A 263 -7.97 17.27 -4.45
C ARG A 263 -7.54 16.02 -3.69
N ILE A 264 -6.37 16.06 -3.07
CA ILE A 264 -5.82 14.98 -2.23
C ILE A 264 -5.94 15.34 -0.75
N PHE A 265 -6.07 14.35 0.13
CA PHE A 265 -6.26 14.53 1.57
C PHE A 265 -5.32 13.64 2.38
N GLU A 266 -4.82 14.12 3.52
CA GLU A 266 -4.04 13.31 4.47
C GLU A 266 -4.87 12.22 5.15
N GLY A 267 -6.16 12.44 5.32
CA GLY A 267 -7.07 11.51 5.97
C GLY A 267 -7.78 10.60 5.00
N ARG A 268 -8.33 9.53 5.54
CA ARG A 268 -9.38 8.75 4.87
C ARG A 268 -10.67 9.58 4.81
N ASP A 269 -11.57 9.22 3.91
CA ASP A 269 -12.91 9.80 3.77
C ASP A 269 -12.91 11.32 3.53
N CYS A 270 -11.86 11.80 2.86
CA CYS A 270 -11.61 13.20 2.55
C CYS A 270 -11.59 14.07 3.81
N THR A 271 -10.77 13.65 4.77
CA THR A 271 -10.56 14.33 6.06
C THR A 271 -9.12 14.81 6.21
N TYR A 272 -8.88 15.66 7.22
CA TYR A 272 -7.59 16.34 7.45
C TYR A 272 -7.14 17.20 6.27
N SER A 273 -5.92 17.74 6.35
CA SER A 273 -5.39 18.71 5.38
C SER A 273 -5.50 18.18 3.95
N SER A 274 -5.75 19.10 3.03
CA SER A 274 -5.99 18.78 1.62
C SER A 274 -5.28 19.77 0.71
N TYR A 275 -4.84 19.29 -0.45
CA TYR A 275 -4.22 20.13 -1.46
C TYR A 275 -4.80 19.83 -2.83
N ILE A 276 -4.95 20.86 -3.65
CA ILE A 276 -5.28 20.72 -5.06
C ILE A 276 -4.03 20.39 -5.87
N ILE A 277 -4.14 19.38 -6.71
CA ILE A 277 -3.17 18.98 -7.73
C ILE A 277 -3.83 19.21 -9.09
N SER A 278 -3.33 20.18 -9.85
CA SER A 278 -3.80 20.47 -11.20
C SER A 278 -2.66 20.94 -12.09
N GLY A 279 -2.87 20.89 -13.41
CA GLY A 279 -1.97 21.51 -14.39
C GLY A 279 -2.22 23.01 -14.61
N ASP A 280 -3.12 23.63 -13.84
CA ASP A 280 -3.54 25.03 -13.99
C ASP A 280 -3.19 25.88 -12.75
N SER A 281 -3.67 27.12 -12.71
CA SER A 281 -3.40 28.07 -11.63
C SER A 281 -4.01 27.68 -10.28
N ARG A 282 -4.81 26.60 -10.20
CA ARG A 282 -5.37 26.06 -8.95
C ARG A 282 -4.42 25.11 -8.23
N ASN A 283 -3.27 24.77 -8.81
CA ASN A 283 -2.31 23.86 -8.19
C ASN A 283 -1.75 24.43 -6.88
N GLU A 284 -2.11 23.81 -5.75
CA GLU A 284 -1.70 24.20 -4.40
C GLU A 284 -0.41 23.48 -3.96
N CYS A 285 0.01 22.43 -4.68
CA CYS A 285 1.22 21.67 -4.41
C CYS A 285 2.08 21.50 -5.69
N PRO A 286 2.83 22.54 -6.09
CA PRO A 286 3.76 22.47 -7.22
C PRO A 286 4.87 21.42 -7.04
N ALA A 287 5.20 21.10 -5.79
CA ALA A 287 6.18 20.06 -5.44
C ALA A 287 5.50 18.70 -5.19
N HIS A 288 4.51 18.32 -5.98
CA HIS A 288 3.76 17.06 -5.81
C HIS A 288 4.62 15.78 -5.90
N TYR A 289 5.86 15.91 -6.37
CA TYR A 289 6.91 14.89 -6.25
C TYR A 289 7.41 14.67 -4.81
N ASP A 290 7.10 15.54 -3.86
CA ASP A 290 7.35 15.36 -2.42
C ASP A 290 6.24 16.06 -1.63
N LEU A 291 5.19 15.32 -1.29
CA LEU A 291 4.02 15.89 -0.61
C LEU A 291 4.36 16.51 0.76
N ALA A 292 5.41 16.02 1.43
CA ALA A 292 5.87 16.64 2.68
C ALA A 292 6.39 18.07 2.44
N SER A 293 7.01 18.33 1.29
CA SER A 293 7.42 19.69 0.89
C SER A 293 6.23 20.61 0.61
N CYS A 294 5.04 20.06 0.41
CA CYS A 294 3.78 20.79 0.33
C CYS A 294 3.06 20.92 1.68
N GLY A 295 3.64 20.42 2.78
CA GLY A 295 3.01 20.44 4.11
C GLY A 295 2.03 19.28 4.36
N MET A 296 2.21 18.16 3.67
CA MET A 296 1.44 16.92 3.86
C MET A 296 2.30 15.84 4.55
N ASP A 297 2.60 16.05 5.83
CA ASP A 297 3.53 15.22 6.61
C ASP A 297 3.04 13.79 6.85
N LYS A 298 1.72 13.57 6.84
CA LYS A 298 1.11 12.25 7.08
C LYS A 298 0.86 11.44 5.81
N LYS A 299 1.36 11.89 4.65
CA LYS A 299 1.15 11.26 3.34
C LYS A 299 -0.34 11.29 2.91
N ALA A 300 -0.62 11.30 1.60
CA ALA A 300 -2.00 11.29 1.11
C ALA A 300 -2.67 9.95 1.40
N SER A 301 -3.98 9.95 1.69
CA SER A 301 -4.78 8.77 2.07
C SER A 301 -6.17 8.70 1.42
N SER A 302 -6.70 9.82 0.92
CA SER A 302 -7.91 9.84 0.09
C SER A 302 -7.86 10.99 -0.93
N PHE A 303 -8.79 10.98 -1.89
CA PHE A 303 -8.85 11.98 -2.96
C PHE A 303 -10.27 12.19 -3.52
N SER A 304 -10.47 13.28 -4.24
CA SER A 304 -11.72 13.63 -4.94
C SER A 304 -11.45 14.54 -6.13
N ASN A 305 -12.47 14.88 -6.92
CA ASN A 305 -12.36 15.97 -7.90
C ASN A 305 -12.32 17.31 -7.15
N CYS A 306 -11.62 18.31 -7.69
CA CYS A 306 -11.56 19.63 -7.05
C CYS A 306 -12.92 20.28 -6.78
N ASP A 307 -13.86 20.04 -7.70
CA ASP A 307 -15.19 20.65 -7.69
C ASP A 307 -16.26 19.72 -7.10
N THR A 308 -15.90 18.51 -6.65
CA THR A 308 -16.82 17.65 -5.91
C THR A 308 -17.31 18.43 -4.70
N PRO A 309 -18.62 18.73 -4.59
CA PRO A 309 -19.17 19.30 -3.37
C PRO A 309 -18.84 18.30 -2.25
N LEU A 310 -17.98 18.71 -1.33
CA LEU A 310 -17.84 18.00 -0.08
C LEU A 310 -19.18 18.21 0.61
N ASP A 311 -20.07 17.22 0.53
CA ASP A 311 -21.46 17.22 1.07
C ASP A 311 -21.52 17.35 2.61
N LYS A 312 -20.52 18.01 3.20
CA LYS A 312 -20.29 18.14 4.63
C LYS A 312 -20.06 19.61 4.92
N ASN A 313 -20.71 20.14 5.95
CA ASN A 313 -20.35 21.44 6.51
C ASN A 313 -18.88 21.34 6.97
N TYR A 314 -17.98 22.08 6.35
CA TYR A 314 -16.56 22.04 6.69
C TYR A 314 -16.00 23.44 6.91
N ILE A 315 -14.90 23.49 7.66
CA ILE A 315 -14.12 24.69 7.91
C ILE A 315 -12.63 24.37 7.69
N LEU A 316 -11.93 25.28 7.02
CA LEU A 316 -10.50 25.33 6.85
C LEU A 316 -9.92 26.31 7.87
N PHE A 317 -8.86 25.89 8.54
CA PHE A 317 -8.11 26.71 9.47
C PHE A 317 -6.69 26.88 8.96
N TYR A 318 -6.18 28.10 8.96
CA TYR A 318 -4.86 28.42 8.47
C TYR A 318 -3.96 28.92 9.60
N GLU A 319 -2.73 28.45 9.61
CA GLU A 319 -1.71 28.86 10.57
C GLU A 319 -1.49 30.39 10.55
N ASN A 320 -1.41 30.98 9.36
CA ASN A 320 -1.14 32.40 9.16
C ASN A 320 -2.36 33.18 8.70
N LYS A 321 -2.27 34.51 8.76
CA LYS A 321 -3.26 35.42 8.19
C LYS A 321 -3.31 35.26 6.67
N TYR A 322 -4.42 35.69 6.09
CA TYR A 322 -4.72 35.72 4.67
C TYR A 322 -4.73 34.34 4.00
N HIS A 323 -5.19 33.31 4.74
CA HIS A 323 -5.30 31.93 4.27
C HIS A 323 -3.96 31.34 3.80
N LYS A 324 -2.88 31.63 4.55
CA LYS A 324 -1.51 31.17 4.24
C LYS A 324 -0.97 30.22 5.31
N GLY A 325 0.09 29.50 4.96
CA GLY A 325 0.76 28.55 5.86
C GLY A 325 0.05 27.21 5.93
N ALA A 326 0.36 26.41 6.96
CA ALA A 326 -0.27 25.11 7.15
C ALA A 326 -1.80 25.24 7.28
N VAL A 327 -2.53 24.32 6.65
CA VAL A 327 -3.99 24.30 6.65
C VAL A 327 -4.53 23.06 7.34
N SER A 328 -5.57 23.22 8.15
CA SER A 328 -6.28 22.12 8.81
C SER A 328 -7.74 22.15 8.39
N TYR A 329 -8.15 21.12 7.67
CA TYR A 329 -9.55 20.91 7.28
C TYR A 329 -10.29 20.12 8.34
N GLN A 330 -11.47 20.59 8.68
CA GLN A 330 -12.31 20.02 9.73
C GLN A 330 -13.74 19.86 9.25
N ILE A 331 -14.31 18.67 9.48
CA ILE A 331 -15.74 18.42 9.32
C ILE A 331 -16.45 18.96 10.55
N LEU A 332 -17.48 19.78 10.34
CA LEU A 332 -18.28 20.34 11.41
C LEU A 332 -19.20 19.27 11.99
N THR A 333 -19.22 19.21 13.32
CA THR A 333 -20.19 18.43 14.09
C THR A 333 -20.99 19.38 14.99
N ASP A 334 -22.14 18.93 15.48
CA ASP A 334 -22.94 19.70 16.45
C ASP A 334 -22.24 19.78 17.82
N GLN A 335 -21.33 18.83 18.09
CA GLN A 335 -20.53 18.79 19.31
C GLN A 335 -19.31 19.71 19.20
N CYS A 336 -18.88 20.23 20.35
CA CYS A 336 -17.66 21.01 20.39
C CYS A 336 -16.47 20.15 19.98
N SER A 337 -15.69 20.64 19.02
CA SER A 337 -14.50 19.98 18.52
C SER A 337 -13.29 20.86 18.80
N ASN A 338 -12.28 20.28 19.45
CA ASN A 338 -10.96 20.88 19.53
C ASN A 338 -10.27 20.67 18.19
N GLY A 339 -10.38 21.66 17.32
CA GLY A 339 -9.43 21.77 16.23
C GLY A 339 -8.15 22.32 16.82
N LEU A 340 -7.04 21.61 16.68
CA LEU A 340 -6.23 21.92 15.51
C LEU A 340 -4.95 21.09 15.39
N LEU A 341 -4.47 20.36 16.41
CA LEU A 341 -3.26 19.49 16.57
C LEU A 341 -1.94 19.96 15.92
N TYR A 342 -2.00 20.43 14.68
CA TYR A 342 -0.99 21.11 13.91
C TYR A 342 -1.00 22.62 14.22
N PHE A 343 0.16 23.28 14.04
CA PHE A 343 0.39 24.70 14.34
C PHE A 343 -0.06 25.15 15.75
N ASN A 344 0.27 24.34 16.77
CA ASN A 344 0.04 24.63 18.19
C ASN A 344 -1.43 24.87 18.58
N ASP A 345 -2.37 24.24 17.89
CA ASP A 345 -3.81 24.39 18.11
C ASP A 345 -4.33 25.83 17.88
N ARG A 346 -3.70 26.64 17.00
CA ARG A 346 -4.00 28.08 16.89
C ARG A 346 -4.03 28.62 15.46
N ALA A 347 -5.22 28.80 14.90
CA ALA A 347 -5.41 29.32 13.55
C ALA A 347 -5.56 30.84 13.50
N SER A 348 -4.84 31.51 12.59
CA SER A 348 -4.91 32.97 12.42
C SER A 348 -5.94 33.42 11.38
N SER A 349 -6.37 32.52 10.50
CA SER A 349 -7.46 32.78 9.54
C SER A 349 -8.26 31.51 9.28
N VAL A 350 -9.51 31.67 8.83
CA VAL A 350 -10.40 30.54 8.52
C VAL A 350 -11.14 30.79 7.23
N ASP A 351 -11.43 29.73 6.50
CA ASP A 351 -12.33 29.76 5.34
C ASP A 351 -13.33 28.61 5.48
N GLY A 352 -14.55 28.77 5.01
CA GLY A 352 -15.58 27.75 5.15
C GLY A 352 -16.62 27.86 4.06
N LYS A 353 -16.99 26.71 3.50
CA LYS A 353 -18.04 26.61 2.48
C LYS A 353 -19.19 25.78 3.06
N GLY A 354 -20.35 26.41 3.25
CA GLY A 354 -21.52 25.77 3.85
C GLY A 354 -22.28 26.67 4.84
N HIS A 355 -23.14 26.07 5.65
CA HIS A 355 -23.95 26.77 6.65
C HIS A 355 -23.11 27.31 7.82
N CYS A 356 -23.69 28.27 8.56
CA CYS A 356 -23.15 28.95 9.75
C CYS A 356 -22.28 28.05 10.66
N PHE A 357 -21.11 28.56 11.04
CA PHE A 357 -20.21 27.92 11.99
C PHE A 357 -19.72 28.90 13.06
N ARG A 358 -19.40 28.38 14.25
CA ARG A 358 -18.87 29.17 15.36
C ARG A 358 -17.48 28.68 15.75
N ILE A 359 -16.53 29.60 15.75
CA ILE A 359 -15.15 29.39 16.18
C ILE A 359 -14.91 30.03 17.54
N TYR A 360 -13.98 29.47 18.31
CA TYR A 360 -13.67 29.87 19.68
C TYR A 360 -12.16 30.04 19.86
N GLU A 361 -11.76 31.01 20.68
CA GLU A 361 -10.35 31.23 21.03
C GLU A 361 -9.77 30.17 21.97
N GLY A 362 -10.62 29.58 22.81
CA GLY A 362 -10.26 28.55 23.77
C GLY A 362 -10.52 27.15 23.23
N ARG A 363 -9.96 26.16 23.92
CA ARG A 363 -10.36 24.75 23.76
C ARG A 363 -11.74 24.52 24.36
N ASP A 364 -12.37 23.44 23.98
CA ASP A 364 -13.66 22.98 24.51
C ASP A 364 -14.77 24.05 24.36
N CYS A 365 -14.68 24.86 23.31
CA CYS A 365 -15.61 25.93 22.97
C CYS A 365 -15.74 26.96 24.10
N THR A 366 -14.61 27.26 24.74
CA THR A 366 -14.46 28.30 25.76
C THR A 366 -13.78 29.53 25.19
N LEU A 367 -13.79 30.63 25.96
CA LEU A 367 -13.26 31.95 25.56
C LEU A 367 -13.97 32.54 24.34
N GLY A 368 -13.64 33.78 23.96
CA GLY A 368 -14.36 34.56 22.95
C GLY A 368 -14.65 33.77 21.67
N SER A 369 -15.80 34.03 21.06
CA SER A 369 -16.27 33.29 19.88
C SER A 369 -16.69 34.22 18.75
N LYS A 370 -16.61 33.74 17.52
CA LYS A 370 -17.19 34.39 16.34
C LYS A 370 -18.01 33.41 15.53
N ILE A 371 -19.18 33.86 15.11
CA ILE A 371 -19.91 33.22 14.02
C ILE A 371 -19.29 33.65 12.71
N ILE A 372 -18.97 32.68 11.86
CA ILE A 372 -18.63 32.89 10.47
C ILE A 372 -19.76 32.27 9.64
N SER A 373 -20.33 33.06 8.74
CA SER A 373 -21.46 32.65 7.91
C SER A 373 -21.46 33.43 6.60
N GLY A 374 -22.11 32.89 5.57
CA GLY A 374 -22.35 33.61 4.32
C GLY A 374 -23.55 34.58 4.37
N ASP A 375 -24.27 34.63 5.50
CA ASP A 375 -25.46 35.47 5.70
C ASP A 375 -25.24 36.57 6.74
N SER A 376 -26.32 37.27 7.10
CA SER A 376 -26.31 38.38 8.06
C SER A 376 -25.88 38.00 9.49
N ARG A 377 -25.65 36.72 9.79
CA ARG A 377 -25.15 36.25 11.09
C ARG A 377 -23.63 36.30 11.19
N ASN A 378 -22.92 36.68 10.12
CA ASN A 378 -21.46 36.73 10.13
C ASN A 378 -20.93 37.83 11.08
N GLU A 379 -20.25 37.41 12.15
CA GLU A 379 -19.64 38.29 13.15
C GLU A 379 -18.17 38.62 12.85
N CYS A 380 -17.60 38.01 11.80
CA CYS A 380 -16.22 38.25 11.35
C CYS A 380 -16.11 38.22 9.81
N PRO A 381 -16.51 39.33 9.14
CA PRO A 381 -16.29 39.50 7.70
C PRO A 381 -14.81 39.43 7.30
N GLY A 382 -13.91 39.83 8.21
CA GLY A 382 -12.45 39.77 8.04
C GLY A 382 -11.83 38.44 8.47
N HIS A 383 -12.48 37.30 8.21
CA HIS A 383 -12.00 35.96 8.65
C HIS A 383 -10.64 35.54 8.08
N PHE A 384 -10.14 36.27 7.06
CA PHE A 384 -8.77 36.21 6.59
C PHE A 384 -7.75 36.77 7.61
N ASP A 385 -8.15 37.51 8.64
CA ASP A 385 -7.33 37.91 9.77
C ASP A 385 -8.18 37.92 11.04
N LEU A 386 -8.18 36.82 11.81
CA LEU A 386 -9.03 36.68 12.99
C LEU A 386 -8.76 37.75 14.07
N ALA A 387 -7.53 38.29 14.14
CA ALA A 387 -7.23 39.39 15.05
C ALA A 387 -8.00 40.66 14.65
N SER A 388 -8.25 40.89 13.36
CA SER A 388 -9.10 42.01 12.90
C SER A 388 -10.55 41.90 13.39
N CYS A 389 -10.97 40.70 13.75
CA CYS A 389 -12.27 40.41 14.33
C CYS A 389 -12.25 40.39 15.87
N GLY A 390 -11.14 40.72 16.51
CA GLY A 390 -10.99 40.69 17.97
C GLY A 390 -10.82 39.27 18.54
N MET A 391 -10.32 38.32 17.74
CA MET A 391 -9.89 37.00 18.21
C MET A 391 -8.35 36.94 18.29
N ASP A 392 -7.77 37.74 19.18
CA ASP A 392 -6.32 37.91 19.33
C ASP A 392 -5.58 36.63 19.72
N LYS A 393 -6.28 35.71 20.42
CA LYS A 393 -5.72 34.42 20.83
C LYS A 393 -5.80 33.36 19.74
N LYS A 394 -6.29 33.71 18.54
CA LYS A 394 -6.47 32.78 17.41
C LYS A 394 -7.53 31.71 17.70
N ALA A 395 -8.10 31.09 16.66
CA ALA A 395 -9.11 30.04 16.88
C ALA A 395 -8.46 28.72 17.33
N SER A 396 -9.11 28.04 18.28
CA SER A 396 -8.64 26.79 18.93
C SER A 396 -9.72 25.72 19.09
N SER A 397 -11.00 26.05 18.91
CA SER A 397 -12.06 25.05 18.83
C SER A 397 -13.23 25.58 18.04
N PHE A 398 -14.14 24.70 17.64
CA PHE A 398 -15.24 25.04 16.77
C PHE A 398 -16.40 24.08 16.92
N LYS A 399 -17.55 24.52 16.42
CA LYS A 399 -18.71 23.66 16.16
C LYS A 399 -19.59 24.29 15.09
N LYS A 400 -20.54 23.51 14.61
CA LYS A 400 -21.64 24.05 13.83
C LYS A 400 -22.44 25.08 14.64
N CYS A 401 -22.97 26.12 13.99
CA CYS A 401 -24.12 26.82 14.55
C CYS A 401 -25.31 25.83 14.60
#